data_AF-A0A841LA97-F1
#
_entry.id   AF-A0A841LA97-F1
#
_cell.length_a   1.000
_cell.length_b   1.000
_cell.length_c   1.000
_cell.angle_alpha   90.00
_cell.angle_beta   90.00
_cell.angle_gamma   90.00
#
_symmetry.space_group_name_H-M   'P 1'
#
loop_
_entity.id
_entity.type
_entity.pdbx_description
1 polymer ?
#
loop_
_entity_poly.entity_id
_entity_poly.type
_entity_poly.pdbx_seq_one_letter_code
_entity_poly.pdbx_strand_id
1 'polypeptide(L)'
;MQLQRVTEVFLRLFALANLAVGVALVVGLVASFPLEGRMLGRLLEKYGAAVDGETVVWVLRLLALVGMVGVLLLHRFVRALGAMLATVRAGDPFVDANADRLVRMGWALLGLQLLQLLSGVFFVWFGRLGVETSTWTPSFGGWLGVLLAFVLARVFRHGAAMRDDLAMTV
;
A
#
# COMPACT_ATOMS: atom_id res chain seq x y z
N MET A 1 19.19 8.82 20.90
CA MET A 1 18.27 9.92 20.53
C MET A 1 18.25 10.26 19.04
N GLN A 2 19.38 10.43 18.33
CA GLN A 2 19.36 10.85 16.91
C GLN A 2 18.67 9.85 15.97
N LEU A 3 18.98 8.55 16.06
CA LEU A 3 18.39 7.50 15.21
C LEU A 3 16.86 7.41 15.35
N GLN A 4 16.34 7.63 16.56
CA GLN A 4 14.89 7.57 16.85
C GLN A 4 14.11 8.70 16.20
N ARG A 5 14.66 9.93 16.25
CA ARG A 5 14.06 11.10 15.61
C ARG A 5 14.05 10.94 14.08
N VAL A 6 15.10 10.35 13.52
CA VAL A 6 15.17 10.00 12.09
C VAL A 6 14.06 9.04 11.69
N THR A 7 13.81 7.97 12.45
CA THR A 7 12.74 7.01 12.12
C THR A 7 11.35 7.64 12.17
N GLU A 8 11.06 8.52 13.12
CA GLU A 8 9.77 9.23 13.19
C GLU A 8 9.57 10.18 12.01
N VAL A 9 10.58 10.99 11.71
CA VAL A 9 10.54 11.92 10.58
C VAL A 9 10.33 11.13 9.30
N PHE A 10 11.05 10.02 9.12
CA PHE A 10 10.88 9.15 7.97
C PHE A 10 9.45 8.61 7.84
N LEU A 11 8.86 8.06 8.91
CA LEU A 11 7.47 7.57 8.86
C LEU A 11 6.45 8.69 8.59
N ARG A 12 6.66 9.89 9.14
CA ARG A 12 5.78 11.04 8.90
C ARG A 12 5.87 11.51 7.44
N LEU A 13 7.09 11.62 6.91
CA LEU A 13 7.31 11.96 5.50
C LEU A 13 6.68 10.91 4.58
N PHE A 14 6.84 9.63 4.91
CA PHE A 14 6.24 8.55 4.14
C PHE A 14 4.69 8.58 4.21
N ALA A 15 4.12 8.83 5.37
CA ALA A 15 2.67 8.99 5.53
C ALA A 15 2.14 10.21 4.76
N LEU A 16 2.87 11.33 4.79
CA LEU A 16 2.54 12.54 4.04
C LEU A 16 2.61 12.31 2.53
N ALA A 17 3.66 11.64 2.06
CA ALA A 17 3.80 11.26 0.65
C ALA A 17 2.64 10.36 0.21
N ASN A 18 2.28 9.33 1.00
CA ASN A 18 1.15 8.47 0.69
C ASN A 18 -0.19 9.25 0.66
N LEU A 19 -0.39 10.21 1.56
CA LEU A 19 -1.56 11.08 1.54
C LEU A 19 -1.58 11.97 0.30
N ALA A 20 -0.43 12.55 -0.08
CA ALA A 20 -0.31 13.36 -1.28
C ALA A 20 -0.63 12.55 -2.55
N VAL A 21 -0.21 11.29 -2.64
CA VAL A 21 -0.62 10.38 -3.70
C VAL A 21 -2.14 10.17 -3.69
N GLY A 22 -2.74 9.92 -2.52
CA GLY A 22 -4.19 9.81 -2.39
C GLY A 22 -4.94 11.05 -2.89
N VAL A 23 -4.51 12.24 -2.48
CA VAL A 23 -5.08 13.52 -2.95
C VAL A 23 -4.92 13.65 -4.46
N ALA A 24 -3.73 13.36 -5.01
CA ALA A 24 -3.49 13.41 -6.45
C ALA A 24 -4.39 12.44 -7.22
N LEU A 25 -4.63 11.23 -6.70
CA LEU A 25 -5.56 10.27 -7.30
C LEU A 25 -7.01 10.78 -7.27
N VAL A 26 -7.48 11.35 -6.16
CA VAL A 26 -8.83 11.95 -6.08
C VAL A 26 -8.97 13.10 -7.07
N VAL A 27 -8.02 14.04 -7.05
CA VAL A 27 -8.03 15.21 -7.95
C VAL A 27 -7.97 14.76 -9.40
N GLY A 28 -7.08 13.82 -9.73
CA GLY A 28 -6.95 13.27 -11.08
C GLY A 28 -8.22 12.57 -11.54
N LEU A 29 -8.85 11.77 -10.68
CA LEU A 29 -10.11 11.09 -10.98
C LEU A 29 -11.25 12.09 -11.23
N VAL A 30 -11.43 13.07 -10.35
CA VAL A 30 -12.49 14.08 -10.49
C VAL A 30 -12.24 14.95 -11.72
N ALA A 31 -11.00 15.39 -11.95
CA ALA A 31 -10.63 16.20 -13.11
C ALA A 31 -10.71 15.41 -14.43
N SER A 32 -10.63 14.08 -14.41
CA SER A 32 -10.71 13.26 -15.62
C SER A 32 -12.07 13.34 -16.33
N PHE A 33 -13.16 13.70 -15.62
CA PHE A 33 -14.48 13.83 -16.22
C PHE A 33 -14.63 15.10 -17.08
N PRO A 34 -14.41 16.32 -16.55
CA PRO A 34 -14.49 17.54 -17.38
C PRO A 34 -13.36 17.62 -18.43
N LEU A 35 -12.26 16.88 -18.25
CA LEU A 35 -11.11 16.86 -19.16
C LEU A 35 -11.11 15.66 -20.12
N GLU A 36 -12.20 14.90 -20.21
CA GLU A 36 -12.27 13.66 -21.00
C GLU A 36 -11.86 13.86 -22.45
N GLY A 37 -12.44 14.86 -23.14
CA GLY A 37 -12.10 15.15 -24.53
C GLY A 37 -10.61 15.50 -24.74
N ARG A 38 -9.98 16.16 -23.75
CA ARG A 38 -8.54 16.44 -23.79
C ARG A 38 -7.70 15.19 -23.56
N MET A 39 -8.15 14.28 -22.69
CA MET A 39 -7.48 12.99 -22.49
C MET A 39 -7.56 12.12 -23.73
N LEU A 40 -8.74 12.03 -24.34
CA LEU A 40 -8.95 11.30 -25.60
C LEU A 40 -8.08 11.86 -26.72
N GLY A 41 -8.06 13.18 -26.90
CA GLY A 41 -7.18 13.83 -27.89
C GLY A 41 -5.72 13.44 -27.71
N ARG A 42 -5.20 13.50 -26.48
CA ARG A 42 -3.81 13.09 -26.17
C ARG A 42 -3.54 11.60 -26.39
N LEU A 43 -4.51 10.74 -26.12
CA LEU A 43 -4.39 9.30 -26.36
C LEU A 43 -4.30 9.02 -27.86
N LEU A 44 -5.17 9.64 -28.66
CA LEU A 44 -5.17 9.50 -30.11
C LEU A 44 -3.91 10.12 -30.75
N GLU A 45 -3.44 11.25 -30.25
CA GLU A 45 -2.17 11.85 -30.69
C GLU A 45 -0.97 10.93 -30.43
N LYS A 46 -0.96 10.23 -29.29
CA LYS A 46 0.15 9.37 -28.88
C LYS A 46 0.12 7.98 -29.52
N TYR A 47 -1.06 7.35 -29.59
CA TYR A 47 -1.23 5.95 -29.99
C TYR A 47 -1.93 5.77 -31.34
N GLY A 48 -2.41 6.86 -31.96
CA GLY A 48 -3.14 6.83 -33.22
C GLY A 48 -4.60 6.38 -33.09
N ALA A 49 -5.30 6.31 -34.22
CA ALA A 49 -6.72 5.96 -34.28
C ALA A 49 -7.04 4.47 -33.99
N ALA A 50 -6.01 3.63 -33.88
CA ALA A 50 -6.16 2.21 -33.57
C ALA A 50 -6.39 1.95 -32.07
N VAL A 51 -6.15 2.94 -31.21
CA VAL A 51 -6.36 2.83 -29.76
C VAL A 51 -7.83 3.02 -29.41
N ASP A 52 -8.36 2.17 -28.53
CA ASP A 52 -9.68 2.40 -27.94
C ASP A 52 -9.57 3.42 -26.79
N GLY A 53 -9.50 4.70 -27.16
CA GLY A 53 -9.26 5.79 -26.22
C GLY A 53 -10.32 5.90 -25.13
N GLU A 54 -11.59 5.65 -25.45
CA GLU A 54 -12.70 5.74 -24.50
C GLU A 54 -12.57 4.66 -23.42
N THR A 55 -12.37 3.41 -23.82
CA THR A 55 -12.14 2.32 -22.87
C THR A 55 -10.88 2.57 -22.04
N VAL A 56 -9.80 3.08 -22.65
CA VAL A 56 -8.56 3.42 -21.92
C VAL A 56 -8.82 4.46 -20.82
N VAL A 57 -9.61 5.50 -21.08
CA VAL A 57 -9.97 6.51 -20.06
C VAL A 57 -10.75 5.87 -18.91
N TRP A 58 -11.71 5.00 -19.21
CA TRP A 58 -12.46 4.27 -18.16
C TRP A 58 -11.56 3.35 -17.34
N VAL A 59 -10.64 2.63 -17.99
CA VAL A 59 -9.67 1.76 -17.32
C VAL A 59 -8.74 2.58 -16.42
N LEU A 60 -8.28 3.76 -16.85
CA LEU A 60 -7.48 4.67 -16.02
C LEU A 60 -8.25 5.17 -14.78
N ARG A 61 -9.54 5.49 -14.93
CA ARG A 61 -10.41 5.88 -13.80
C ARG A 61 -10.56 4.72 -12.82
N LEU A 62 -10.80 3.51 -13.32
CA LEU A 62 -10.87 2.30 -12.49
C LEU A 62 -9.54 2.03 -11.77
N LEU A 63 -8.41 2.20 -12.46
CA LEU A 63 -7.08 2.06 -11.88
C LEU A 63 -6.84 3.09 -10.78
N ALA A 64 -7.32 4.33 -10.92
CA ALA A 64 -7.24 5.34 -9.88
C ALA A 64 -8.05 4.95 -8.62
N LEU A 65 -9.24 4.35 -8.79
CA LEU A 65 -10.03 3.81 -7.68
C LEU A 65 -9.32 2.66 -6.97
N VAL A 66 -8.74 1.73 -7.72
CA VAL A 66 -7.91 0.64 -7.19
C VAL A 66 -6.70 1.20 -6.43
N GLY A 67 -6.05 2.24 -6.97
CA GLY A 67 -4.96 2.95 -6.31
C GLY A 67 -5.37 3.56 -4.97
N MET A 68 -6.61 4.05 -4.86
CA MET A 68 -7.15 4.58 -3.60
C MET A 68 -7.20 3.52 -2.49
N VAL A 69 -7.56 2.28 -2.84
CA VAL A 69 -7.52 1.14 -1.91
C VAL A 69 -6.09 0.89 -1.44
N GLY A 70 -5.12 0.97 -2.36
CA GLY A 70 -3.69 0.86 -2.04
C GLY A 70 -3.22 1.92 -1.05
N VAL A 71 -3.62 3.19 -1.26
CA VAL A 71 -3.32 4.30 -0.35
C VAL A 71 -3.88 4.05 1.06
N LEU A 72 -5.11 3.53 1.16
CA LEU A 72 -5.74 3.18 2.44
C LEU A 72 -4.97 2.07 3.16
N LEU A 73 -4.64 0.97 2.46
CA LEU A 73 -3.91 -0.16 3.03
C LEU A 73 -2.53 0.27 3.52
N LEU A 74 -1.79 1.01 2.70
CA LEU A 74 -0.46 1.51 3.06
C LEU A 74 -0.54 2.47 4.25
N HIS A 75 -1.55 3.33 4.30
CA HIS A 75 -1.76 4.21 5.45
C HIS A 75 -2.02 3.43 6.76
N ARG A 76 -2.81 2.35 6.69
CA ARG A 76 -3.06 1.46 7.85
C ARG A 76 -1.79 0.77 8.32
N PHE A 77 -0.96 0.30 7.38
CA PHE A 77 0.35 -0.29 7.68
C PHE A 77 1.26 0.70 8.41
N VAL A 78 1.44 1.91 7.87
CA VAL A 78 2.33 2.94 8.44
C VAL A 78 1.86 3.38 9.83
N ARG A 79 0.54 3.52 10.03
CA ARG A 79 -0.03 3.84 11.35
C ARG A 79 0.23 2.74 12.37
N ALA A 80 0.05 1.47 12.01
CA ALA A 80 0.32 0.35 12.89
C ALA A 80 1.80 0.26 13.25
N LEU A 81 2.70 0.45 12.27
CA LEU A 81 4.14 0.49 12.47
C LEU A 81 4.55 1.63 13.40
N GLY A 82 4.04 2.85 13.17
CA GLY A 82 4.34 4.01 14.03
C GLY A 82 3.90 3.80 15.48
N ALA A 83 2.73 3.20 15.68
CA ALA A 83 2.26 2.86 17.03
C ALA A 83 3.17 1.81 17.69
N MET A 84 3.58 0.78 16.96
CA MET A 84 4.49 -0.26 17.45
C MET A 84 5.87 0.31 17.82
N LEU A 85 6.40 1.22 17.02
CA LEU A 85 7.63 1.92 17.38
C LEU A 85 7.49 2.76 18.66
N ALA A 86 6.32 3.34 18.91
CA ALA A 86 6.09 4.12 20.13
C ALA A 86 6.16 3.25 21.40
N THR A 87 5.61 2.03 21.37
CA THR A 87 5.69 1.09 22.52
C THR A 87 7.10 0.54 22.70
N VAL A 88 7.79 0.20 21.60
CA VAL A 88 9.22 -0.18 21.64
C VAL A 88 10.08 0.93 22.26
N ARG A 89 9.79 2.21 21.95
CA ARG A 89 10.51 3.35 22.54
C ARG A 89 10.21 3.55 24.03
N ALA A 90 9.02 3.17 24.48
CA ALA A 90 8.68 3.17 25.90
C ALA A 90 9.35 2.03 26.68
N GLY A 91 10.18 1.20 26.02
CA GLY A 91 10.82 0.04 26.64
C GLY A 91 9.89 -1.17 26.74
N ASP A 92 8.72 -1.14 26.10
CA ASP A 92 7.70 -2.17 26.20
C ASP A 92 7.33 -2.79 24.84
N PRO A 93 8.25 -3.56 24.23
CA PRO A 93 8.05 -4.14 22.89
C PRO A 93 7.05 -5.31 22.89
N PHE A 94 6.98 -6.10 23.97
CA PHE A 94 6.20 -7.33 24.08
C PHE A 94 4.91 -7.08 24.86
N VAL A 95 4.07 -6.21 24.29
CA VAL A 95 2.66 -6.07 24.66
C VAL A 95 1.79 -6.81 23.66
N ASP A 96 0.70 -7.44 24.11
CA ASP A 96 -0.22 -8.17 23.22
C ASP A 96 -0.76 -7.26 22.09
N ALA A 97 -0.95 -5.97 22.38
CA ALA A 97 -1.34 -4.96 21.39
C ALA A 97 -0.38 -4.85 20.18
N ASN A 98 0.92 -5.14 20.34
CA ASN A 98 1.88 -5.14 19.23
C ASN A 98 1.73 -6.39 18.34
N ALA A 99 1.33 -7.52 18.90
CA ALA A 99 0.98 -8.70 18.10
C ALA A 99 -0.21 -8.39 17.17
N ASP A 100 -1.24 -7.72 17.69
CA ASP A 100 -2.39 -7.29 16.88
C ASP A 100 -2.02 -6.26 15.80
N ARG A 101 -1.06 -5.36 16.10
CA ARG A 101 -0.52 -4.42 15.10
C ARG A 101 0.17 -5.17 13.95
N LEU A 102 0.97 -6.18 14.26
CA LEU A 102 1.61 -7.04 13.25
C LEU A 102 0.59 -7.83 12.42
N VAL A 103 -0.48 -8.36 13.02
CA VAL A 103 -1.58 -8.99 12.28
C VAL A 103 -2.20 -8.00 11.30
N ARG A 104 -2.53 -6.78 11.75
CA ARG A 104 -3.07 -5.73 10.87
C ARG A 104 -2.12 -5.36 9.74
N MET A 105 -0.81 -5.31 10.02
CA MET A 105 0.21 -5.06 9.00
C MET A 105 0.27 -6.22 7.99
N GLY A 106 0.18 -7.47 8.44
CA GLY A 106 0.14 -8.65 7.56
C GLY A 106 -1.04 -8.60 6.60
N TRP A 107 -2.25 -8.28 7.09
CA TRP A 107 -3.43 -8.10 6.23
C TRP A 107 -3.29 -6.92 5.26
N ALA A 108 -2.70 -5.81 5.69
CA ALA A 108 -2.44 -4.68 4.79
C ALA A 108 -1.46 -5.05 3.68
N LEU A 109 -0.37 -5.76 4.01
CA LEU A 109 0.60 -6.25 3.03
C LEU A 109 -0.06 -7.24 2.06
N LEU A 110 -0.88 -8.17 2.56
CA LEU A 110 -1.60 -9.11 1.71
C LEU A 110 -2.50 -8.39 0.71
N GLY A 111 -3.28 -7.42 1.19
CA GLY A 111 -4.10 -6.58 0.31
C GLY A 111 -3.27 -5.88 -0.76
N LEU A 112 -2.12 -5.31 -0.40
CA LEU A 112 -1.21 -4.68 -1.36
C LEU A 112 -0.66 -5.67 -2.40
N GLN A 113 -0.34 -6.91 -2.02
CA GLN A 113 0.08 -7.95 -2.98
C GLN A 113 -1.05 -8.35 -3.93
N LEU A 114 -2.28 -8.45 -3.43
CA LEU A 114 -3.44 -8.72 -4.27
C LEU A 114 -3.71 -7.59 -5.27
N LEU A 115 -3.55 -6.33 -4.84
CA LEU A 115 -3.61 -5.18 -5.76
C LEU A 115 -2.48 -5.21 -6.80
N GLN A 116 -1.31 -5.72 -6.43
CA GLN A 116 -0.18 -5.88 -7.35
C GLN A 116 -0.46 -6.96 -8.40
N LEU A 117 -1.08 -8.09 -8.03
CA LEU A 117 -1.57 -9.07 -9.00
C LEU A 117 -2.65 -8.47 -9.91
N LEU A 118 -3.59 -7.72 -9.34
CA LEU A 118 -4.62 -7.03 -10.09
C LEU A 118 -4.03 -6.03 -11.09
N SER A 119 -2.94 -5.34 -10.75
CA SER A 119 -2.26 -4.47 -11.71
C SER A 119 -1.73 -5.25 -12.92
N GLY A 120 -1.28 -6.50 -12.76
CA GLY A 120 -0.92 -7.37 -13.89
C GLY A 120 -2.08 -7.57 -14.89
N VAL A 121 -3.32 -7.69 -14.40
CA VAL A 121 -4.52 -7.76 -15.24
C VAL A 121 -4.73 -6.46 -16.02
N PHE A 122 -4.55 -5.31 -15.38
CA PHE A 122 -4.63 -4.00 -16.04
C PHE A 122 -3.57 -3.86 -17.14
N PHE A 123 -2.33 -4.32 -16.91
CA PHE A 123 -1.27 -4.28 -17.92
C PHE A 123 -1.64 -5.10 -19.17
N VAL A 124 -2.15 -6.32 -18.99
CA VAL A 124 -2.63 -7.14 -20.12
C VAL A 124 -3.79 -6.46 -20.84
N TRP A 125 -4.70 -5.84 -20.10
CA TRP A 125 -5.85 -5.16 -20.68
C TRP A 125 -5.42 -3.95 -21.51
N PHE A 126 -4.52 -3.09 -21.00
CA PHE A 126 -3.96 -1.97 -21.75
C PHE A 126 -3.26 -2.41 -23.05
N GLY A 127 -2.50 -3.50 -23.01
CA GLY A 127 -1.90 -4.06 -24.22
C GLY A 127 -2.94 -4.44 -25.28
N ARG A 128 -4.10 -4.99 -24.88
CA ARG A 128 -5.22 -5.29 -25.79
C ARG A 128 -5.91 -4.04 -26.34
N LEU A 129 -5.83 -2.92 -25.64
CA LEU A 129 -6.40 -1.64 -26.07
C LEU A 129 -5.45 -0.84 -26.99
N GLY A 130 -4.27 -1.39 -27.33
CA GLY A 130 -3.28 -0.71 -28.17
C GLY A 130 -2.39 0.25 -27.41
N VAL A 131 -2.36 0.17 -26.07
CA VAL A 131 -1.49 0.98 -25.22
C VAL A 131 -0.20 0.21 -24.94
N GLU A 132 0.94 0.82 -25.23
CA GLU A 132 2.24 0.26 -24.86
C GLU A 132 2.36 0.13 -23.34
N THR A 133 2.72 -1.07 -22.88
CA THR A 133 2.92 -1.38 -21.46
C THR A 133 4.29 -2.01 -21.23
N SER A 134 4.91 -1.71 -20.09
CA SER A 134 6.09 -2.43 -19.64
C SER A 134 5.76 -3.85 -19.18
N THR A 135 6.76 -4.73 -19.09
CA THR A 135 6.57 -6.06 -18.49
C THR A 135 6.20 -5.93 -17.02
N TRP A 136 5.08 -6.52 -16.64
CA TRP A 136 4.68 -6.67 -15.24
C TRP A 136 5.26 -7.94 -14.64
N THR A 137 5.80 -7.86 -13.43
CA THR A 137 6.35 -9.01 -12.69
C THR A 137 5.84 -9.03 -11.24
N PRO A 138 5.42 -10.20 -10.71
CA PRO A 138 4.97 -10.32 -9.33
C PRO A 138 6.13 -10.16 -8.34
N SER A 139 5.86 -9.58 -7.16
CA SER A 139 6.89 -9.38 -6.13
C SER A 139 7.00 -10.56 -5.17
N PHE A 140 8.00 -11.43 -5.37
CA PHE A 140 8.25 -12.54 -4.44
C PHE A 140 8.59 -12.05 -3.02
N GLY A 141 9.44 -11.04 -2.89
CA GLY A 141 9.79 -10.44 -1.59
C GLY A 141 8.59 -9.83 -0.88
N GLY A 142 7.62 -9.31 -1.63
CA GLY A 142 6.35 -8.82 -1.11
C GLY A 142 5.54 -9.91 -0.40
N TRP A 143 5.40 -11.09 -1.02
CA TRP A 143 4.74 -12.25 -0.43
C TRP A 143 5.47 -12.78 0.81
N LEU A 144 6.81 -12.81 0.77
CA LEU A 144 7.60 -13.17 1.96
C LEU A 144 7.36 -12.18 3.12
N GLY A 145 7.23 -10.89 2.82
CA GLY A 145 6.88 -9.86 3.81
C GLY A 145 5.52 -10.09 4.48
N VAL A 146 4.51 -10.56 3.72
CA VAL A 146 3.20 -10.95 4.28
C VAL A 146 3.37 -12.08 5.29
N LEU A 147 4.04 -13.16 4.90
CA LEU A 147 4.26 -14.32 5.77
C LEU A 147 5.05 -13.92 7.02
N LEU A 148 6.11 -13.14 6.84
CA LEU A 148 6.95 -12.66 7.94
C LEU A 148 6.14 -11.84 8.94
N ALA A 149 5.24 -10.96 8.49
CA ALA A 149 4.40 -10.18 9.40
C ALA A 149 3.51 -11.06 10.28
N PHE A 150 2.90 -12.12 9.72
CA PHE A 150 2.09 -13.06 10.50
C PHE A 150 2.93 -13.94 11.44
N VAL A 151 4.10 -14.40 10.98
CA VAL A 151 5.03 -15.15 11.83
C VAL A 151 5.48 -14.30 13.01
N LEU A 152 5.90 -13.06 12.76
CA LEU A 152 6.28 -12.12 13.81
C LEU A 152 5.11 -11.82 14.76
N ALA A 153 3.88 -11.70 14.25
CA ALA A 153 2.71 -11.51 15.11
C ALA A 153 2.56 -12.65 16.14
N ARG A 154 2.78 -13.90 15.72
CA ARG A 154 2.73 -15.07 16.61
C ARG A 154 3.87 -15.05 17.63
N VAL A 155 5.09 -14.72 17.19
CA VAL A 155 6.26 -14.60 18.08
C VAL A 155 6.04 -13.51 19.12
N PHE A 156 5.51 -12.35 18.73
CA PHE A 156 5.20 -11.26 19.67
C PHE A 156 4.12 -11.64 20.67
N ARG A 157 3.09 -12.37 20.24
CA ARG A 157 2.03 -12.85 21.14
C ARG A 157 2.59 -13.82 22.19
N HIS A 158 3.45 -14.74 21.77
CA HIS A 158 4.09 -15.67 22.68
C HIS A 158 5.04 -14.94 23.65
N GLY A 159 5.83 -13.98 23.15
CA GLY A 159 6.71 -13.16 23.99
C GLY A 159 5.95 -12.31 25.01
N ALA A 160 4.76 -11.81 24.67
CA ALA A 160 3.90 -11.10 25.61
C ALA A 160 3.39 -12.03 26.73
N ALA A 161 2.91 -13.23 26.38
CA ALA A 161 2.48 -14.21 27.38
C ALA A 161 3.62 -14.62 28.33
N MET A 162 4.82 -14.86 27.80
CA MET A 162 6.00 -15.18 28.62
C MET A 162 6.38 -14.05 29.59
N ARG A 163 6.22 -12.79 29.17
CA ARG A 163 6.45 -11.64 30.05
C ARG A 163 5.44 -11.60 31.19
N ASP A 164 4.16 -11.85 30.89
CA ASP A 164 3.09 -11.85 31.89
C ASP A 164 3.31 -12.97 32.92
N ASP A 165 3.69 -14.16 32.47
CA ASP A 165 4.03 -15.29 33.35
C ASP A 165 5.19 -14.92 34.30
N LEU A 166 6.25 -14.28 33.79
CA LEU A 166 7.39 -13.85 34.60
C LEU A 166 7.00 -12.77 35.63
N ALA A 167 6.12 -11.83 35.26
CA ALA A 167 5.67 -10.78 36.16
C ALA A 167 4.84 -11.32 37.34
N MET A 168 4.19 -12.48 37.18
CA MET A 168 3.39 -13.14 38.22
C MET A 168 4.22 -13.99 39.20
N THR A 169 5.54 -14.12 38.97
CA THR A 169 6.45 -14.93 39.81
C THR A 169 7.27 -14.11 40.82
N VAL A 170 7.03 -12.80 40.91
CA VAL A 170 7.75 -11.87 41.81
C VAL A 170 6.92 -11.56 43.06
#